data_AF-A0A2D6SNR1-F1
#
_entry.id   AF-A0A2D6SNR1-F1
#
_cell.length_a   1.000
_cell.length_b   1.000
_cell.length_c   1.000
_cell.angle_alpha   90.00
_cell.angle_beta   90.00
_cell.angle_gamma   90.00
#
_symmetry.space_group_name_H-M   'P 1'
#
loop_
_entity.id
_entity.type
_entity.pdbx_description
1 polymer ?
#
loop_
_entity_poly.entity_id
_entity_poly.type
_entity_poly.pdbx_seq_one_letter_code
_entity_poly.pdbx_strand_id
1 'polypeptide(L)'
;MNTTKFKSTVTKGNNRGAGFIRIPLQLRDNFSIGDQYKVSIVSKIEYYSKIRDYRGKGIFVPTQINIKNKLYKKEVKVKLKKIDGFYTKVGSEGRIYIPNSYNLKRSDIISISATIKGKEIIKYPKIYLREKGTSKEFIFYLNPILHNEEVIIKVNEIFPKNKLTHSNKLFNLLLKDFDFAEIDKNKIIIFYGNRVPIIINNNMDISNLAYYLGCYFADGTKKGNHWGICASTFELANYFIKNHNKIISDSNIIFSLTCTKYHFDNIEKLRDDLINIWSNNINSNIKIRRVRIIKTHAKHSPNRGPYGTLSMNEPRQLTQIYYNRLLKYLFDKTMKESNKELATDFICGTMEGDGCVNSKTHSHILISTNAEEIKILKKICDNSYLKSGIRAWEGSKNRVDLLIGSLEIIKNISILKDKLFKYYPKRRKILKERLANTGCSRFLLGKTKKTSNWLIGQLNNYGILDGKGNLTKFGTKIKKDLKSFLSD
;
A
#
# COMPACT_ATOMS: atom_id res chain seq x y z
N MET A 1 11.02 18.69 32.40
CA MET A 1 9.71 18.31 33.00
C MET A 1 9.69 18.70 34.47
N ASN A 2 8.82 19.65 34.83
CA ASN A 2 8.72 20.15 36.20
C ASN A 2 8.24 19.05 37.15
N THR A 3 9.02 18.84 38.19
CA THR A 3 8.74 17.86 39.24
C THR A 3 8.56 18.63 40.54
N THR A 4 7.40 18.49 41.17
CA THR A 4 7.10 19.15 42.45
C THR A 4 7.15 18.13 43.58
N LYS A 5 7.81 18.47 44.68
CA LYS A 5 7.90 17.62 45.88
C LYS A 5 7.33 18.38 47.07
N PHE A 6 6.54 17.71 47.90
CA PHE A 6 6.02 18.29 49.13
C PHE A 6 5.65 17.19 50.13
N LYS A 7 5.39 17.58 51.37
CA LYS A 7 4.78 16.72 52.38
C LYS A 7 3.32 17.09 52.56
N SER A 8 2.48 16.09 52.79
CA SER A 8 1.05 16.29 53.05
C SER A 8 0.48 15.08 53.76
N THR A 9 -0.61 15.29 54.49
CA THR A 9 -1.32 14.22 55.22
C THR A 9 -2.39 13.61 54.33
N VAL A 10 -2.45 12.28 54.29
CA VAL A 10 -3.52 11.59 53.55
C VAL A 10 -4.82 11.65 54.35
N THR A 11 -5.82 12.32 53.80
CA THR A 11 -7.15 12.48 54.39
C THR A 11 -8.18 11.54 53.75
N LYS A 12 -9.40 11.47 54.29
CA LYS A 12 -10.48 10.62 53.75
C LYS A 12 -11.03 11.28 52.48
N GLY A 13 -10.87 10.60 51.34
CA GLY A 13 -11.36 11.06 50.04
C GLY A 13 -12.79 10.64 49.76
N ASN A 14 -13.21 9.45 50.19
CA ASN A 14 -14.61 9.00 50.08
C ASN A 14 -14.93 7.89 51.11
N ASN A 15 -16.19 7.45 51.14
CA ASN A 15 -16.64 6.35 52.00
C ASN A 15 -16.18 4.96 51.53
N ARG A 16 -15.65 4.84 50.30
CA ARG A 16 -15.09 3.61 49.73
C ARG A 16 -13.59 3.44 50.03
N GLY A 17 -13.05 4.18 51.00
CA GLY A 17 -11.65 4.04 51.44
C GLY A 17 -10.59 4.70 50.55
N ALA A 18 -10.97 5.53 49.57
CA ALA A 18 -10.00 6.33 48.83
C ALA A 18 -9.39 7.41 49.74
N GLY A 19 -8.09 7.67 49.57
CA GLY A 19 -7.41 8.77 50.25
C GLY A 19 -7.44 10.06 49.43
N PHE A 20 -7.16 11.20 50.05
CA PHE A 20 -6.96 12.47 49.36
C PHE A 20 -5.74 13.20 49.92
N ILE A 21 -4.86 13.62 49.01
CA ILE A 21 -3.66 14.39 49.32
C ILE A 21 -3.87 15.79 48.79
N ARG A 22 -3.95 16.76 49.70
CA ARG A 22 -4.11 18.17 49.37
C ARG A 22 -2.75 18.78 49.02
N ILE A 23 -2.71 19.58 47.96
CA ILE A 23 -1.53 20.35 47.58
C ILE A 23 -1.42 21.56 48.52
N PRO A 24 -0.24 21.84 49.10
CA PRO A 24 0.00 23.01 49.95
C PRO A 24 -0.43 24.30 49.25
N LEU A 25 -1.03 25.24 50.00
CA LEU A 25 -1.63 26.45 49.45
C LEU A 25 -0.68 27.19 48.50
N GLN A 26 0.56 27.41 48.95
CA GLN A 26 1.66 28.05 48.22
C GLN A 26 2.09 27.38 46.90
N LEU A 27 1.65 26.14 46.64
CA LEU A 27 1.97 25.41 45.41
C LEU A 27 0.78 25.32 44.45
N ARG A 28 -0.44 25.65 44.87
CA ARG A 28 -1.68 25.36 44.13
C ARG A 28 -1.81 26.08 42.80
N ASP A 29 -1.16 27.23 42.65
CA ASP A 29 -1.24 28.03 41.43
C ASP A 29 -0.49 27.37 40.27
N ASN A 30 0.46 26.47 40.58
CA ASN A 30 1.19 25.68 39.59
C ASN A 30 0.39 24.48 39.03
N PHE A 31 -0.86 24.28 39.46
CA PHE A 31 -1.68 23.12 39.10
C PHE A 31 -3.06 23.53 38.58
N SER A 32 -3.42 22.99 37.41
CA SER A 32 -4.75 23.14 36.83
C SER A 32 -5.64 21.94 37.15
N ILE A 33 -6.93 22.18 37.43
CA ILE A 33 -7.89 21.09 37.64
C ILE A 33 -8.01 20.27 36.35
N GLY A 34 -8.00 18.94 36.48
CA GLY A 34 -8.06 18.02 35.35
C GLY A 34 -6.70 17.55 34.82
N ASP A 35 -5.63 18.31 35.07
CA ASP A 35 -4.26 17.90 34.70
C ASP A 35 -3.89 16.57 35.36
N GLN A 36 -3.14 15.75 34.62
CA GLN A 36 -2.71 14.43 35.08
C GLN A 36 -1.24 14.44 35.52
N TYR A 37 -0.94 13.68 36.56
CA TYR A 37 0.41 13.56 37.12
C TYR A 37 0.72 12.11 37.43
N LYS A 38 1.99 11.72 37.24
CA LYS A 38 2.58 10.57 37.88
C LYS A 38 2.89 10.95 39.32
N VAL A 39 2.29 10.23 40.25
CA VAL A 39 2.41 10.43 41.69
C VAL A 39 3.35 9.36 42.23
N SER A 40 4.38 9.76 42.97
CA SER A 40 5.20 8.86 43.77
C SER A 40 5.05 9.20 45.26
N ILE A 41 4.65 8.22 46.07
CA ILE A 41 4.50 8.32 47.53
C ILE A 41 5.50 7.36 48.19
N VAL A 42 6.23 7.84 49.20
CA VAL A 42 7.18 7.01 50.01
C VAL A 42 8.12 6.18 49.10
N SER A 43 8.65 6.80 48.04
CA SER A 43 9.61 6.28 47.06
C SER A 43 9.26 4.99 46.28
N LYS A 44 8.30 4.18 46.74
CA LYS A 44 7.96 2.85 46.17
C LYS A 44 6.54 2.75 45.62
N ILE A 45 5.65 3.68 45.99
CA ILE A 45 4.26 3.65 45.54
C ILE A 45 4.12 4.64 44.39
N GLU A 46 3.87 4.14 43.17
CA GLU A 46 3.64 4.96 41.99
C GLU A 46 2.27 4.70 41.38
N TYR A 47 1.59 5.77 40.98
CA TYR A 47 0.31 5.69 40.27
C TYR A 47 0.04 7.00 39.52
N TYR A 48 -1.01 7.01 38.69
CA TYR A 48 -1.44 8.20 37.98
C TYR A 48 -2.71 8.78 38.60
N SER A 49 -2.78 10.09 38.72
CA SER A 49 -3.95 10.78 39.27
C SER A 49 -4.17 12.13 38.59
N LYS A 50 -5.42 12.58 38.63
CA LYS A 50 -5.83 13.90 38.13
C LYS A 50 -5.88 14.88 39.30
N ILE A 51 -5.50 16.13 39.05
CA ILE A 51 -5.80 17.22 39.97
C ILE A 51 -7.32 17.40 40.04
N ARG A 52 -7.85 17.35 41.26
CA ARG A 52 -9.26 17.57 41.56
C ARG A 52 -9.38 18.67 42.60
N ASP A 53 -10.48 19.39 42.55
CA ASP A 53 -10.89 20.21 43.67
C ASP A 53 -11.77 19.39 44.61
N TYR A 54 -11.27 19.15 45.82
CA TYR A 54 -12.00 18.50 46.89
C TYR A 54 -11.60 19.14 48.21
N ARG A 55 -12.32 20.21 48.57
CA ARG A 55 -11.95 21.12 49.67
C ARG A 55 -10.54 21.69 49.43
N GLY A 56 -10.24 22.08 48.20
CA GLY A 56 -8.90 22.52 47.75
C GLY A 56 -8.29 21.57 46.72
N LYS A 57 -7.37 22.10 45.90
CA LYS A 57 -6.66 21.33 44.87
C LYS A 57 -5.83 20.19 45.48
N GLY A 58 -5.96 19.01 44.92
CA GLY A 58 -5.23 17.82 45.35
C GLY A 58 -5.44 16.63 44.43
N ILE A 59 -5.02 15.46 44.90
CA ILE A 59 -5.11 14.19 44.16
C ILE A 59 -5.76 13.11 45.03
N PHE A 60 -6.54 12.24 44.39
CA PHE A 60 -7.04 11.05 45.05
C PHE A 60 -5.97 9.96 45.08
N VAL A 61 -5.84 9.29 46.23
CA VAL A 61 -5.11 8.04 46.39
C VAL A 61 -6.10 6.89 46.18
N PRO A 62 -5.89 6.00 45.20
CA PRO A 62 -6.78 4.87 44.95
C PRO A 62 -7.02 4.03 46.21
N THR A 63 -8.24 3.53 46.40
CA THR A 63 -8.64 2.72 47.57
C THR A 63 -7.67 1.56 47.83
N GLN A 64 -7.33 0.80 46.79
CA GLN A 64 -6.39 -0.33 46.89
C GLN A 64 -5.02 0.11 47.43
N ILE A 65 -4.50 1.26 46.98
CA ILE A 65 -3.22 1.81 47.44
C ILE A 65 -3.34 2.31 48.89
N ASN A 66 -4.40 3.06 49.19
CA ASN A 66 -4.62 3.67 50.50
C ASN A 66 -4.78 2.61 51.60
N ILE A 67 -5.60 1.58 51.36
CA ILE A 67 -5.86 0.49 52.31
C ILE A 67 -4.63 -0.42 52.44
N LYS A 68 -4.08 -0.93 51.32
CA LYS A 68 -2.93 -1.87 51.34
C LYS A 68 -1.73 -1.31 52.10
N ASN A 69 -1.49 -0.01 51.98
CA ASN A 69 -0.34 0.66 52.59
C ASN A 69 -0.69 1.40 53.90
N LYS A 70 -1.94 1.27 54.39
CA LYS A 70 -2.45 1.94 55.60
C LYS A 70 -2.05 3.43 55.65
N LEU A 71 -2.35 4.18 54.56
CA LEU A 71 -1.86 5.55 54.40
C LEU A 71 -2.71 6.60 55.11
N TYR A 72 -3.95 6.28 55.51
CA TYR A 72 -4.87 7.22 56.15
C TYR A 72 -4.26 7.88 57.40
N LYS A 73 -4.43 9.20 57.53
CA LYS A 73 -3.85 10.07 58.57
C LYS A 73 -2.31 10.09 58.65
N LYS A 74 -1.59 9.45 57.73
CA LYS A 74 -0.13 9.51 57.69
C LYS A 74 0.36 10.73 56.91
N GLU A 75 1.41 11.36 57.42
CA GLU A 75 2.22 12.31 56.64
C GLU A 75 3.04 11.53 55.61
N VAL A 76 2.97 11.95 54.35
CA VAL A 76 3.69 11.31 53.25
C VAL A 76 4.50 12.33 52.45
N LYS A 77 5.70 11.92 52.03
CA LYS A 77 6.47 12.64 51.00
C LYS A 77 5.90 12.31 49.63
N VAL A 78 5.45 13.33 48.91
CA VAL A 78 4.78 13.23 47.62
C VAL A 78 5.66 13.87 46.55
N LYS A 79 5.83 13.17 45.43
CA LYS A 79 6.47 13.69 44.21
C LYS A 79 5.44 13.65 43.09
N LEU A 80 5.15 14.81 42.50
CA LEU A 80 4.28 14.95 41.33
C LEU A 80 5.13 15.26 40.10
N LYS A 81 5.02 14.44 39.07
CA LYS A 81 5.60 14.68 37.75
C LYS A 81 4.46 14.80 36.74
N LYS A 82 4.30 15.98 36.13
CA LYS A 82 3.26 16.19 35.11
C LYS A 82 3.49 15.21 33.95
N ILE A 83 2.42 14.56 33.50
CA ILE A 83 2.49 13.74 32.28
C ILE A 83 2.10 14.59 31.08
N ASP A 84 2.72 14.30 29.94
CA ASP A 84 2.36 14.89 28.66
C ASP A 84 1.23 14.07 28.05
N GLY A 85 0.00 14.61 28.05
CA GLY A 85 -1.22 13.90 27.68
C GLY A 85 -2.04 13.39 28.87
N PHE A 86 -2.68 12.24 28.71
CA PHE A 86 -3.60 11.67 29.70
C PHE A 86 -3.36 10.17 29.89
N TYR A 87 -3.38 9.72 31.15
CA TYR A 87 -3.36 8.30 31.49
C TYR A 87 -4.77 7.71 31.45
N THR A 88 -4.86 6.48 30.96
CA THR A 88 -6.07 5.65 31.00
C THR A 88 -5.71 4.16 30.90
N LYS A 89 -6.69 3.31 31.22
CA LYS A 89 -6.65 1.87 30.88
C LYS A 89 -7.43 1.61 29.60
N VAL A 90 -6.98 0.64 28.83
CA VAL A 90 -7.65 0.19 27.60
C VAL A 90 -8.86 -0.68 27.94
N GLY A 91 -10.05 -0.31 27.44
CA GLY A 91 -11.29 -1.06 27.63
C GLY A 91 -11.35 -2.38 26.84
N SER A 92 -12.44 -3.14 27.03
CA SER A 92 -12.67 -4.52 26.52
C SER A 92 -12.71 -4.70 25.00
N GLU A 93 -12.50 -3.64 24.22
CA GLU A 93 -12.49 -3.65 22.75
C GLU A 93 -11.33 -2.80 22.19
N GLY A 94 -10.33 -2.49 23.02
CA GLY A 94 -9.34 -1.46 22.68
C GLY A 94 -9.85 -0.03 22.88
N ARG A 95 -11.07 0.14 23.43
CA ARG A 95 -11.72 1.44 23.61
C ARG A 95 -10.95 2.35 24.58
N ILE A 96 -10.81 3.60 24.20
CA ILE A 96 -10.22 4.69 24.98
C ILE A 96 -11.20 5.86 25.06
N TYR A 97 -11.40 6.39 26.27
CA TYR A 97 -12.16 7.61 26.50
C TYR A 97 -11.22 8.82 26.50
N ILE A 98 -11.54 9.82 25.70
CA ILE A 98 -10.79 11.08 25.63
C ILE A 98 -11.41 12.08 26.62
N PRO A 99 -10.59 12.79 27.42
CA PRO A 99 -11.09 13.91 28.23
C PRO A 99 -11.79 14.98 27.38
N ASN A 100 -12.89 15.55 27.88
CA ASN A 100 -13.66 16.58 27.16
C ASN A 100 -12.90 17.90 26.93
N SER A 101 -11.70 18.07 27.49
CA SER A 101 -10.86 19.27 27.33
C SER A 101 -10.30 19.47 25.92
N TYR A 102 -10.39 18.46 25.04
CA TYR A 102 -9.80 18.51 23.69
C TYR A 102 -10.73 19.12 22.61
N ASN A 103 -11.92 19.64 22.97
CA ASN A 103 -12.86 20.28 22.04
C ASN A 103 -13.13 19.50 20.74
N LEU A 104 -13.22 18.17 20.85
CA LEU A 104 -13.39 17.27 19.70
C LEU A 104 -14.82 17.32 19.14
N LYS A 105 -14.96 16.98 17.87
CA LYS A 105 -16.24 16.75 17.20
C LYS A 105 -16.38 15.28 16.81
N ARG A 106 -17.63 14.87 16.59
CA ARG A 106 -17.93 13.53 16.08
C ARG A 106 -17.27 13.33 14.72
N SER A 107 -16.57 12.22 14.55
CA SER A 107 -15.86 11.84 13.31
C SER A 107 -14.60 12.63 12.99
N ASP A 108 -14.11 13.49 13.88
CA ASP A 108 -12.76 14.04 13.75
C ASP A 108 -11.74 12.89 13.70
N ILE A 109 -10.62 13.14 13.02
CA ILE A 109 -9.48 12.23 13.01
C ILE A 109 -8.38 12.91 13.82
N ILE A 110 -7.77 12.22 14.77
CA ILE A 110 -6.72 12.82 15.60
C ILE A 110 -5.39 12.10 15.39
N SER A 111 -4.28 12.82 15.44
CA SER A 111 -2.96 12.22 15.64
C SER A 111 -2.74 12.02 17.13
N ILE A 112 -2.39 10.80 17.53
CA ILE A 112 -2.00 10.49 18.91
C ILE A 112 -0.62 9.88 18.98
N SER A 113 0.10 10.22 20.04
CA SER A 113 1.24 9.45 20.56
C SER A 113 0.76 8.63 21.75
N ALA A 114 0.84 7.31 21.65
CA ALA A 114 0.48 6.38 22.72
C ALA A 114 1.74 5.71 23.29
N THR A 115 2.01 5.91 24.57
CA THR A 115 3.07 5.18 25.29
C THR A 115 2.48 3.92 25.94
N ILE A 116 2.90 2.76 25.46
CA ILE A 116 2.44 1.44 25.92
C ILE A 116 3.66 0.60 26.31
N LYS A 117 3.74 0.15 27.57
CA LYS A 117 4.91 -0.59 28.10
C LYS A 117 6.25 0.09 27.79
N GLY A 118 6.28 1.43 27.85
CA GLY A 118 7.47 2.25 27.58
C GLY A 118 7.79 2.47 26.10
N LYS A 119 7.03 1.89 25.15
CA LYS A 119 7.19 2.14 23.72
C LYS A 119 6.18 3.18 23.24
N GLU A 120 6.66 4.18 22.51
CA GLU A 120 5.79 5.18 21.88
C GLU A 120 5.32 4.66 20.51
N ILE A 121 4.02 4.85 20.23
CA ILE A 121 3.40 4.46 18.96
C ILE A 121 2.52 5.63 18.49
N ILE A 122 2.72 6.06 17.25
CA ILE A 122 1.87 7.08 16.62
C ILE A 122 0.70 6.39 15.92
N LYS A 123 -0.52 6.92 16.12
CA LYS A 123 -1.76 6.44 15.49
C LYS A 123 -2.64 7.60 15.06
N TYR A 124 -3.51 7.32 14.09
CA TYR A 124 -4.49 8.26 13.58
C TYR A 124 -5.91 7.70 13.75
N PRO A 125 -6.45 7.61 14.98
CA PRO A 125 -7.79 7.09 15.16
C PRO A 125 -8.87 8.09 14.76
N LYS A 126 -10.01 7.55 14.32
CA LYS A 126 -11.26 8.30 14.16
C LYS A 126 -12.00 8.39 15.49
N ILE A 127 -12.55 9.56 15.78
CA ILE A 127 -13.33 9.86 16.99
C ILE A 127 -14.79 9.45 16.80
N TYR A 128 -15.29 8.73 17.79
CA TYR A 128 -16.70 8.41 17.94
C TYR A 128 -17.28 9.20 19.11
N LEU A 129 -18.53 9.61 18.98
CA LEU A 129 -19.28 10.27 20.04
C LEU A 129 -20.26 9.27 20.63
N ARG A 130 -20.19 9.09 21.95
CA ARG A 130 -21.18 8.36 22.73
C ARG A 130 -21.97 9.37 23.55
N GLU A 131 -23.28 9.37 23.39
CA GLU A 131 -24.19 10.18 24.20
C GLU A 131 -24.78 9.29 25.30
N LYS A 132 -24.69 9.75 26.55
CA LYS A 132 -25.22 9.03 27.71
C LYS A 132 -25.98 10.00 28.62
N GLY A 133 -27.30 10.03 28.47
CA GLY A 133 -28.13 11.02 29.15
C GLY A 133 -27.73 12.44 28.73
N THR A 134 -27.29 13.26 29.67
CA THR A 134 -26.82 14.63 29.40
C THR A 134 -25.33 14.74 29.10
N SER A 135 -24.55 13.66 29.20
CA SER A 135 -23.10 13.69 28.94
C SER A 135 -22.73 13.22 27.54
N LYS A 136 -21.75 13.92 26.95
CA LYS A 136 -21.07 13.55 25.71
C LYS A 136 -19.69 12.98 26.05
N GLU A 137 -19.41 11.79 25.55
CA GLU A 137 -18.14 11.09 25.73
C GLU A 137 -17.50 10.85 24.36
N PHE A 138 -16.28 11.35 24.18
CA PHE A 138 -15.48 11.09 22.98
C PHE A 138 -14.64 9.84 23.17
N ILE A 139 -14.74 8.92 22.22
CA ILE A 139 -14.02 7.65 22.27
C ILE A 139 -13.28 7.37 20.97
N PHE A 140 -12.22 6.59 21.08
CA PHE A 140 -11.61 5.93 19.94
C PHE A 140 -11.17 4.52 20.31
N TYR A 141 -10.73 3.76 19.32
CA TYR A 141 -10.35 2.37 19.47
C TYR A 141 -8.88 2.17 19.10
N LEU A 142 -8.13 1.56 20.03
CA LEU A 142 -6.85 0.91 19.79
C LEU A 142 -7.07 -0.59 19.50
N ASN A 143 -6.02 -1.39 19.58
CA ASN A 143 -6.09 -2.84 19.38
C ASN A 143 -6.75 -3.52 20.61
N PRO A 144 -7.78 -4.37 20.42
CA PRO A 144 -8.38 -5.16 21.50
C PRO A 144 -7.39 -6.03 22.30
N ILE A 145 -6.29 -6.47 21.69
CA ILE A 145 -5.21 -7.23 22.36
C ILE A 145 -4.60 -6.45 23.53
N LEU A 146 -4.74 -5.12 23.54
CA LEU A 146 -4.24 -4.26 24.60
C LEU A 146 -5.20 -4.13 25.80
N HIS A 147 -6.26 -4.95 25.90
CA HIS A 147 -7.22 -4.84 26.99
C HIS A 147 -6.53 -4.87 28.38
N ASN A 148 -6.93 -3.94 29.27
CA ASN A 148 -6.36 -3.70 30.59
C ASN A 148 -4.93 -3.16 30.63
N GLU A 149 -4.28 -2.96 29.48
CA GLU A 149 -3.00 -2.29 29.43
C GLU A 149 -3.14 -0.81 29.84
N GLU A 150 -2.12 -0.34 30.56
CA GLU A 150 -1.99 1.05 30.98
C GLU A 150 -1.31 1.86 29.89
N VAL A 151 -1.94 2.97 29.48
CA VAL A 151 -1.46 3.79 28.38
C VAL A 151 -1.46 5.27 28.74
N ILE A 152 -0.44 5.97 28.26
CA ILE A 152 -0.41 7.44 28.26
C ILE A 152 -0.66 7.89 26.83
N ILE A 153 -1.70 8.69 26.63
CA ILE A 153 -2.10 9.19 25.31
C ILE A 153 -1.89 10.69 25.27
N LYS A 154 -1.10 11.14 24.31
CA LYS A 154 -1.00 12.54 23.92
C LYS A 154 -1.75 12.75 22.61
N VAL A 155 -2.70 13.68 22.60
CA VAL A 155 -3.32 14.15 21.35
C VAL A 155 -2.42 15.23 20.79
N ASN A 156 -1.85 14.99 19.62
CA ASN A 156 -0.89 15.89 18.98
C ASN A 156 -1.64 16.90 18.09
N GLU A 157 -2.52 16.42 17.23
CA GLU A 157 -3.22 17.23 16.23
C GLU A 157 -4.63 16.71 15.99
N ILE A 158 -5.54 17.60 15.58
CA ILE A 158 -6.93 17.30 15.24
C ILE A 158 -7.14 17.68 13.78
N PHE A 159 -7.53 16.70 12.98
CA PHE A 159 -7.82 16.87 11.56
C PHE A 159 -9.34 16.82 11.34
N PRO A 160 -9.95 17.89 10.83
CA PRO A 160 -11.35 17.88 10.47
C PRO A 160 -11.59 16.92 9.31
N LYS A 161 -12.65 16.13 9.43
CA LYS A 161 -13.04 15.13 8.43
C LYS A 161 -13.35 15.74 7.06
N ASN A 162 -12.98 15.04 5.99
CA ASN A 162 -13.34 15.29 4.60
C ASN A 162 -12.97 16.69 4.08
N LYS A 163 -11.97 17.32 4.70
CA LYS A 163 -11.44 18.61 4.26
C LYS A 163 -10.09 18.37 3.61
N LEU A 164 -10.02 18.61 2.31
CA LEU A 164 -8.75 18.83 1.61
C LEU A 164 -8.47 20.33 1.66
N THR A 165 -7.25 20.71 2.02
CA THR A 165 -6.80 22.10 1.93
C THR A 165 -6.68 22.55 0.48
N HIS A 166 -6.50 21.60 -0.45
CA HIS A 166 -6.33 21.86 -1.88
C HIS A 166 -7.43 21.14 -2.68
N SER A 167 -8.10 21.89 -3.55
CA SER A 167 -9.09 21.35 -4.50
C SER A 167 -8.39 20.50 -5.56
N ASN A 168 -8.24 19.20 -5.33
CA ASN A 168 -7.80 18.27 -6.36
C ASN A 168 -9.00 17.44 -6.85
N LYS A 169 -9.48 17.75 -8.07
CA LYS A 169 -10.60 17.04 -8.73
C LYS A 169 -10.41 15.52 -8.76
N LEU A 170 -9.15 15.07 -8.91
CA LEU A 170 -8.81 13.64 -8.87
C LEU A 170 -9.15 13.01 -7.53
N PHE A 171 -8.68 13.60 -6.43
CA PHE A 171 -8.90 13.04 -5.10
C PHE A 171 -10.36 13.10 -4.68
N ASN A 172 -11.11 14.11 -5.13
CA ASN A 172 -12.57 14.14 -4.93
C ASN A 172 -13.26 12.90 -5.53
N LEU A 173 -12.80 12.41 -6.69
CA LEU A 173 -13.32 11.20 -7.30
C LEU A 173 -12.83 9.93 -6.59
N LEU A 174 -11.52 9.85 -6.30
CA LEU A 174 -10.94 8.67 -5.65
C LEU A 174 -11.44 8.46 -4.22
N LEU A 175 -11.70 9.56 -3.50
CA LEU A 175 -12.10 9.56 -2.10
C LEU A 175 -13.60 9.61 -1.87
N LYS A 176 -14.41 9.61 -2.94
CA LYS A 176 -15.87 9.60 -2.86
C LYS A 176 -16.35 8.47 -1.93
N ASP A 177 -17.23 8.72 -0.98
CA ASP A 177 -17.73 7.69 -0.02
C ASP A 177 -16.68 7.16 0.99
N PHE A 178 -15.42 7.63 0.95
CA PHE A 178 -14.48 7.40 2.04
C PHE A 178 -14.57 8.50 3.08
N ASP A 179 -14.28 8.12 4.32
CA ASP A 179 -13.95 9.07 5.36
C ASP A 179 -12.44 9.32 5.30
N PHE A 180 -12.00 10.57 5.22
CA PHE A 180 -10.58 10.86 5.12
C PHE A 180 -10.19 12.15 5.85
N ALA A 181 -8.90 12.32 6.10
CA ALA A 181 -8.31 13.57 6.55
C ALA A 181 -6.94 13.76 5.91
N GLU A 182 -6.62 15.02 5.59
CA GLU A 182 -5.27 15.41 5.22
C GLU A 182 -4.41 15.51 6.49
N ILE A 183 -3.37 14.68 6.58
CA ILE A 183 -2.41 14.69 7.69
C ILE A 183 -1.41 15.81 7.47
N ASP A 184 -0.89 15.90 6.23
CA ASP A 184 0.01 16.95 5.79
C ASP A 184 -0.18 17.17 4.28
N LYS A 185 0.54 18.16 3.72
CA LYS A 185 0.47 18.53 2.30
C LYS A 185 0.76 17.38 1.32
N ASN A 186 1.35 16.28 1.79
CA ASN A 186 1.72 15.11 0.99
C ASN A 186 0.90 13.85 1.32
N LYS A 187 0.16 13.82 2.44
CA LYS A 187 -0.43 12.58 2.98
C LYS A 187 -1.88 12.73 3.38
N ILE A 188 -2.68 11.74 3.00
CA ILE A 188 -4.09 11.62 3.38
C ILE A 188 -4.29 10.26 4.04
N ILE A 189 -4.96 10.24 5.19
CA ILE A 189 -5.45 9.01 5.80
C ILE A 189 -6.88 8.72 5.34
N ILE A 190 -7.14 7.46 4.99
CA ILE A 190 -8.43 6.99 4.49
C ILE A 190 -9.01 5.93 5.43
N PHE A 191 -10.31 6.01 5.67
CA PHE A 191 -11.13 5.07 6.42
C PHE A 191 -12.33 4.60 5.57
N TYR A 192 -12.72 3.33 5.74
CA TYR A 192 -13.89 2.78 5.06
C TYR A 192 -14.55 1.63 5.84
N GLY A 193 -15.68 1.92 6.49
CA GLY A 193 -16.34 0.98 7.40
C GLY A 193 -15.40 0.57 8.55
N ASN A 194 -15.40 -0.72 8.90
CA ASN A 194 -14.58 -1.29 9.98
C ASN A 194 -13.19 -1.75 9.53
N ARG A 195 -12.71 -1.29 8.35
CA ARG A 195 -11.42 -1.71 7.80
C ARG A 195 -10.27 -0.94 8.45
N VAL A 196 -9.10 -1.58 8.50
CA VAL A 196 -7.86 -0.94 8.94
C VAL A 196 -7.55 0.23 7.99
N PRO A 197 -7.30 1.44 8.52
CA PRO A 197 -7.03 2.61 7.68
C PRO A 197 -5.69 2.49 6.95
N ILE A 198 -5.54 3.28 5.90
CA ILE A 198 -4.32 3.41 5.10
C ILE A 198 -3.94 4.87 4.95
N ILE A 199 -2.65 5.16 4.83
CA ILE A 199 -2.15 6.50 4.54
C ILE A 199 -1.61 6.52 3.11
N ILE A 200 -2.27 7.28 2.25
CA ILE A 200 -1.90 7.45 0.85
C ILE A 200 -1.09 8.72 0.64
N ASN A 201 -0.29 8.77 -0.42
CA ASN A 201 0.30 10.03 -0.87
C ASN A 201 -0.72 10.82 -1.72
N ASN A 202 -0.83 12.13 -1.52
CA ASN A 202 -1.77 12.99 -2.24
C ASN A 202 -1.15 13.65 -3.50
N ASN A 203 0.17 13.53 -3.70
CA ASN A 203 0.91 14.11 -4.82
C ASN A 203 1.27 13.05 -5.87
N MET A 204 0.26 12.26 -6.26
CA MET A 204 0.43 11.20 -7.25
C MET A 204 -0.12 11.62 -8.61
N ASP A 205 0.71 11.48 -9.65
CA ASP A 205 0.22 11.42 -11.01
C ASP A 205 -0.11 9.98 -11.39
N ILE A 206 -1.40 9.67 -11.46
CA ILE A 206 -1.90 8.35 -11.85
C ILE A 206 -1.47 8.00 -13.27
N SER A 207 -1.25 8.98 -14.13
CA SER A 207 -0.82 8.74 -15.51
C SER A 207 0.53 8.01 -15.52
N ASN A 208 1.43 8.39 -14.63
CA ASN A 208 2.73 7.73 -14.42
C ASN A 208 2.62 6.34 -13.76
N LEU A 209 1.44 5.97 -13.26
CA LEU A 209 1.17 4.66 -12.66
C LEU A 209 0.50 3.69 -13.65
N ALA A 210 0.17 4.10 -14.87
CA ALA A 210 -0.58 3.28 -15.82
C ALA A 210 0.09 1.93 -16.09
N TYR A 211 1.41 1.91 -16.32
CA TYR A 211 2.18 0.69 -16.49
C TYR A 211 2.08 -0.24 -15.27
N TYR A 212 2.31 0.32 -14.07
CA TYR A 212 2.25 -0.44 -12.82
C TYR A 212 0.86 -1.01 -12.55
N LEU A 213 -0.19 -0.22 -12.79
CA LEU A 213 -1.57 -0.65 -12.66
C LEU A 213 -1.94 -1.68 -13.73
N GLY A 214 -1.33 -1.63 -14.92
CA GLY A 214 -1.41 -2.68 -15.94
C GLY A 214 -0.84 -4.02 -15.46
N CYS A 215 0.33 -4.01 -14.80
CA CYS A 215 0.89 -5.19 -14.16
C CYS A 215 -0.02 -5.73 -13.05
N TYR A 216 -0.53 -4.86 -12.18
CA TYR A 216 -1.44 -5.23 -11.10
C TYR A 216 -2.76 -5.81 -11.63
N PHE A 217 -3.28 -5.25 -12.73
CA PHE A 217 -4.46 -5.77 -13.40
C PHE A 217 -4.24 -7.21 -13.88
N ALA A 218 -3.08 -7.50 -14.49
CA ALA A 218 -2.73 -8.83 -14.99
C ALA A 218 -2.67 -9.88 -13.86
N ASP A 219 -2.04 -9.58 -12.72
CA ASP A 219 -1.83 -10.54 -11.62
C ASP A 219 -3.13 -11.11 -11.01
N GLY A 220 -4.28 -10.49 -11.29
CA GLY A 220 -5.60 -11.07 -10.98
C GLY A 220 -6.06 -10.93 -9.52
N THR A 221 -5.19 -10.45 -8.62
CA THR A 221 -5.49 -10.25 -7.19
C THR A 221 -6.52 -9.14 -6.92
N LYS A 222 -6.90 -8.36 -7.94
CA LYS A 222 -7.97 -7.35 -7.91
C LYS A 222 -9.33 -7.90 -7.47
N LYS A 223 -9.60 -9.20 -7.67
CA LYS A 223 -10.83 -9.91 -7.22
C LYS A 223 -10.69 -10.56 -5.83
N GLY A 224 -9.53 -10.47 -5.17
CA GLY A 224 -9.27 -11.06 -3.85
C GLY A 224 -9.84 -10.28 -2.67
N ASN A 225 -9.29 -10.51 -1.47
CA ASN A 225 -9.64 -9.76 -0.24
C ASN A 225 -8.58 -8.73 0.17
N HIS A 226 -7.41 -8.76 -0.47
CA HIS A 226 -6.28 -7.92 -0.15
C HIS A 226 -5.51 -7.59 -1.43
N TRP A 227 -4.70 -6.53 -1.38
CA TRP A 227 -3.81 -6.23 -2.49
C TRP A 227 -2.70 -7.27 -2.54
N GLY A 228 -2.33 -7.72 -3.73
CA GLY A 228 -1.15 -8.57 -3.92
C GLY A 228 -0.62 -8.50 -5.34
N ILE A 229 0.66 -8.79 -5.51
CA ILE A 229 1.28 -8.89 -6.83
C ILE A 229 2.47 -9.84 -6.78
N CYS A 230 2.73 -10.59 -7.84
CA CYS A 230 3.83 -11.54 -7.93
C CYS A 230 4.94 -11.01 -8.84
N ALA A 231 6.19 -11.19 -8.41
CA ALA A 231 7.37 -10.83 -9.20
C ALA A 231 8.29 -12.05 -9.39
N SER A 232 8.65 -12.32 -10.63
CA SER A 232 9.58 -13.42 -11.00
C SER A 232 11.02 -12.94 -11.24
N THR A 233 11.29 -11.64 -11.12
CA THR A 233 12.62 -11.01 -11.23
C THR A 233 12.82 -9.99 -10.11
N PHE A 234 14.08 -9.70 -9.76
CA PHE A 234 14.40 -8.72 -8.71
C PHE A 234 14.03 -7.30 -9.13
N GLU A 235 14.25 -6.96 -10.40
CA GLU A 235 13.95 -5.64 -10.96
C GLU A 235 12.45 -5.36 -10.93
N LEU A 236 11.63 -6.37 -11.26
CA LEU A 236 10.18 -6.26 -11.20
C LEU A 236 9.69 -6.11 -9.75
N ALA A 237 10.28 -6.86 -8.82
CA ALA A 237 9.97 -6.72 -7.39
C ALA A 237 10.30 -5.32 -6.86
N ASN A 238 11.50 -4.82 -7.15
CA ASN A 238 11.92 -3.46 -6.80
C ASN A 238 11.00 -2.40 -7.41
N TYR A 239 10.59 -2.58 -8.67
CA TYR A 239 9.62 -1.70 -9.33
C TYR A 239 8.27 -1.72 -8.62
N PHE A 240 7.74 -2.88 -8.24
CA PHE A 240 6.46 -3.00 -7.55
C PHE A 240 6.49 -2.42 -6.15
N ILE A 241 7.52 -2.68 -5.36
CA ILE A 241 7.68 -2.11 -4.01
C ILE A 241 7.75 -0.58 -4.10
N LYS A 242 8.57 -0.06 -5.02
CA LYS A 242 8.72 1.39 -5.22
C LYS A 242 7.39 2.06 -5.56
N ASN A 243 6.63 1.51 -6.50
CA ASN A 243 5.34 2.11 -6.88
C ASN A 243 4.27 1.90 -5.81
N HIS A 244 4.28 0.76 -5.11
CA HIS A 244 3.36 0.55 -4.00
C HIS A 244 3.58 1.59 -2.89
N ASN A 245 4.83 1.82 -2.48
CA ASN A 245 5.16 2.78 -1.42
C ASN A 245 4.94 4.25 -1.86
N LYS A 246 5.01 4.52 -3.16
CA LYS A 246 4.56 5.80 -3.74
C LYS A 246 3.06 6.01 -3.62
N ILE A 247 2.27 4.93 -3.54
CA ILE A 247 0.82 5.01 -3.41
C ILE A 247 0.39 4.97 -1.94
N ILE A 248 0.90 4.00 -1.19
CA ILE A 248 0.62 3.75 0.22
C ILE A 248 1.87 4.11 1.03
N SER A 249 1.85 5.28 1.66
CA SER A 249 2.98 5.82 2.41
C SER A 249 3.29 5.04 3.70
N ASP A 250 2.28 4.37 4.27
CA ASP A 250 2.41 3.52 5.45
C ASP A 250 2.33 2.02 5.09
N SER A 251 2.85 1.65 3.92
CA SER A 251 2.86 0.27 3.40
C SER A 251 3.38 -0.75 4.42
N ASN A 252 2.74 -1.92 4.48
CA ASN A 252 3.09 -3.04 5.34
C ASN A 252 3.03 -4.35 4.54
N ILE A 253 3.90 -4.43 3.53
CA ILE A 253 3.93 -5.57 2.61
C ILE A 253 4.47 -6.81 3.33
N ILE A 254 3.74 -7.92 3.18
CA ILE A 254 4.13 -9.26 3.58
C ILE A 254 4.72 -9.98 2.36
N PHE A 255 5.88 -10.57 2.54
CA PHE A 255 6.62 -11.27 1.50
C PHE A 255 6.54 -12.78 1.68
N SER A 256 6.27 -13.51 0.60
CA SER A 256 6.32 -14.97 0.56
C SER A 256 6.95 -15.43 -0.75
N LEU A 257 7.77 -16.48 -0.69
CA LEU A 257 8.39 -17.07 -1.87
C LEU A 257 7.69 -18.36 -2.26
N THR A 258 7.49 -18.56 -3.56
CA THR A 258 7.13 -19.87 -4.12
C THR A 258 8.15 -20.28 -5.17
N CYS A 259 8.68 -21.48 -5.04
CA CYS A 259 9.63 -22.04 -6.00
C CYS A 259 9.17 -23.44 -6.41
N THR A 260 9.33 -23.79 -7.69
CA THR A 260 9.09 -25.16 -8.17
C THR A 260 10.40 -25.75 -8.67
N LYS A 261 10.84 -26.88 -8.07
CA LYS A 261 12.12 -27.54 -8.39
C LYS A 261 11.90 -29.02 -8.68
N TYR A 262 12.70 -29.52 -9.62
CA TYR A 262 12.81 -30.93 -9.97
C TYR A 262 13.97 -31.52 -9.20
N HIS A 263 13.71 -32.57 -8.39
CA HIS A 263 14.69 -33.28 -7.56
C HIS A 263 15.67 -32.39 -6.79
N PHE A 264 15.41 -32.18 -5.50
CA PHE A 264 16.32 -31.46 -4.62
C PHE A 264 16.36 -32.12 -3.24
N ASP A 265 17.56 -32.42 -2.78
CA ASP A 265 17.77 -33.28 -1.61
C ASP A 265 17.79 -32.48 -0.30
N ASN A 266 18.18 -31.20 -0.31
CA ASN A 266 18.23 -30.34 0.88
C ASN A 266 17.29 -29.12 0.81
N ILE A 267 16.03 -29.31 1.19
CA ILE A 267 14.98 -28.27 1.13
C ILE A 267 15.32 -27.06 2.01
N GLU A 268 15.96 -27.26 3.16
CA GLU A 268 16.29 -26.20 4.12
C GLU A 268 17.37 -25.27 3.57
N LYS A 269 18.46 -25.84 3.06
CA LYS A 269 19.51 -25.05 2.41
C LYS A 269 18.96 -24.22 1.24
N LEU A 270 18.11 -24.83 0.40
CA LEU A 270 17.47 -24.11 -0.71
C LEU A 270 16.58 -22.97 -0.19
N ARG A 271 15.85 -23.18 0.92
CA ARG A 271 15.02 -22.15 1.52
C ARG A 271 15.88 -20.96 1.96
N ASP A 272 16.98 -21.21 2.65
CA ASP A 272 17.87 -20.18 3.16
C ASP A 272 18.57 -19.44 2.02
N ASP A 273 19.07 -20.16 1.02
CA ASP A 273 19.67 -19.57 -0.19
C ASP A 273 18.69 -18.64 -0.92
N LEU A 274 17.43 -19.06 -1.07
CA LEU A 274 16.39 -18.24 -1.68
C LEU A 274 16.09 -16.99 -0.85
N ILE A 275 16.00 -17.11 0.47
CA ILE A 275 15.78 -15.96 1.36
C ILE A 275 16.94 -14.98 1.24
N ASN A 276 18.17 -15.46 1.29
CA ASN A 276 19.38 -14.65 1.22
C ASN A 276 19.49 -13.93 -0.13
N ILE A 277 19.31 -14.64 -1.24
CA ILE A 277 19.38 -14.06 -2.59
C ILE A 277 18.34 -12.95 -2.75
N TRP A 278 17.08 -13.19 -2.38
CA TRP A 278 16.03 -12.17 -2.51
C TRP A 278 16.24 -10.97 -1.59
N SER A 279 16.70 -11.21 -0.35
CA SER A 279 16.96 -10.15 0.61
C SER A 279 18.15 -9.27 0.19
N ASN A 280 19.15 -9.85 -0.48
CA ASN A 280 20.35 -9.13 -0.93
C ASN A 280 20.13 -8.35 -2.24
N ASN A 281 19.19 -8.75 -3.09
CA ASN A 281 18.96 -8.13 -4.41
C ASN A 281 17.77 -7.15 -4.45
N ILE A 282 17.00 -7.06 -3.37
CA ILE A 282 15.91 -6.09 -3.25
C ILE A 282 16.40 -4.87 -2.48
N ASN A 283 16.17 -3.67 -3.02
CA ASN A 283 16.60 -2.39 -2.46
C ASN A 283 15.87 -1.99 -1.16
N SER A 284 15.11 -2.90 -0.57
CA SER A 284 14.35 -2.71 0.66
C SER A 284 14.60 -3.89 1.58
N ASN A 285 14.70 -3.63 2.88
CA ASN A 285 14.81 -4.67 3.90
C ASN A 285 13.50 -5.48 3.96
N ILE A 286 13.41 -6.51 3.14
CA ILE A 286 12.26 -7.41 3.12
C ILE A 286 12.43 -8.51 4.16
N LYS A 287 11.32 -8.87 4.82
CA LYS A 287 11.26 -10.05 5.68
C LYS A 287 10.37 -11.09 5.04
N ILE A 288 10.98 -12.11 4.44
CA ILE A 288 10.27 -13.24 3.83
C ILE A 288 9.69 -14.10 4.95
N ARG A 289 8.36 -14.15 5.06
CA ARG A 289 7.68 -14.89 6.13
C ARG A 289 7.59 -16.39 5.86
N ARG A 290 7.48 -16.75 4.58
CA ARG A 290 7.22 -18.12 4.16
C ARG A 290 7.89 -18.41 2.83
N VAL A 291 8.46 -19.60 2.72
CA VAL A 291 8.97 -20.15 1.46
C VAL A 291 8.26 -21.47 1.19
N ARG A 292 7.49 -21.53 0.10
CA ARG A 292 6.83 -22.74 -0.39
C ARG A 292 7.67 -23.34 -1.53
N ILE A 293 8.20 -24.53 -1.31
CA ILE A 293 8.93 -25.29 -2.33
C ILE A 293 8.00 -26.41 -2.82
N ILE A 294 7.66 -26.38 -4.10
CA ILE A 294 6.81 -27.38 -4.76
C ILE A 294 7.74 -28.34 -5.50
N LYS A 295 7.74 -29.62 -5.08
CA LYS A 295 8.43 -30.69 -5.80
C LYS A 295 7.61 -31.06 -7.04
N THR A 296 8.27 -31.25 -8.18
CA THR A 296 7.62 -31.72 -9.40
C THR A 296 8.47 -32.77 -10.09
N HIS A 297 7.83 -33.83 -10.59
CA HIS A 297 8.43 -34.84 -11.45
C HIS A 297 8.40 -34.43 -12.94
N ALA A 298 7.75 -33.31 -13.28
CA ALA A 298 7.72 -32.81 -14.64
C ALA A 298 9.03 -32.08 -15.00
N LYS A 299 9.71 -32.56 -16.05
CA LYS A 299 10.91 -31.93 -16.63
C LYS A 299 10.67 -30.51 -17.16
N HIS A 300 9.41 -30.07 -17.31
CA HIS A 300 9.07 -28.74 -17.86
C HIS A 300 7.95 -28.03 -17.08
N SER A 301 8.04 -27.95 -15.74
CA SER A 301 7.05 -27.20 -14.94
C SER A 301 7.13 -25.67 -15.19
N PRO A 302 5.99 -24.97 -15.32
CA PRO A 302 5.91 -23.55 -15.67
C PRO A 302 6.56 -22.57 -14.67
N ASN A 303 6.77 -22.97 -13.41
CA ASN A 303 7.36 -22.12 -12.35
C ASN A 303 8.87 -22.34 -12.15
N ARG A 304 9.60 -22.77 -13.19
CA ARG A 304 11.07 -22.92 -13.19
C ARG A 304 11.80 -21.59 -13.35
N GLY A 305 11.65 -20.70 -12.36
CA GLY A 305 12.61 -19.62 -12.13
C GLY A 305 13.76 -20.14 -11.25
N PRO A 306 15.03 -19.82 -11.53
CA PRO A 306 16.15 -20.22 -10.66
C PRO A 306 15.95 -19.75 -9.22
N TYR A 307 15.31 -18.59 -9.06
CA TYR A 307 15.06 -17.89 -7.78
C TYR A 307 13.60 -17.99 -7.29
N GLY A 308 12.73 -18.74 -7.99
CA GLY A 308 11.30 -18.77 -7.66
C GLY A 308 10.57 -17.45 -8.00
N THR A 309 9.41 -17.24 -7.38
CA THR A 309 8.55 -16.05 -7.52
C THR A 309 8.25 -15.48 -6.14
N LEU A 310 8.46 -14.17 -6.00
CA LEU A 310 8.14 -13.40 -4.81
C LEU A 310 6.70 -12.90 -4.89
N SER A 311 5.87 -13.37 -3.99
CA SER A 311 4.54 -12.83 -3.74
C SER A 311 4.63 -11.71 -2.71
N MET A 312 4.06 -10.56 -3.04
CA MET A 312 3.97 -9.37 -2.20
C MET A 312 2.50 -9.12 -1.90
N ASN A 313 2.16 -8.96 -0.63
CA ASN A 313 0.77 -8.86 -0.19
C ASN A 313 0.62 -7.76 0.86
N GLU A 314 -0.39 -6.90 0.71
CA GLU A 314 -0.77 -5.94 1.72
C GLU A 314 -2.12 -6.37 2.31
N PRO A 315 -2.14 -6.91 3.54
CA PRO A 315 -3.32 -7.57 4.10
C PRO A 315 -4.49 -6.61 4.39
N ARG A 316 -4.26 -5.29 4.42
CA ARG A 316 -5.32 -4.30 4.62
C ARG A 316 -6.25 -4.29 3.40
N GLN A 317 -7.48 -4.77 3.57
CA GLN A 317 -8.50 -4.79 2.52
C GLN A 317 -8.74 -3.42 1.87
N LEU A 318 -8.63 -2.34 2.67
CA LEU A 318 -8.81 -0.98 2.17
C LEU A 318 -7.78 -0.61 1.08
N THR A 319 -6.57 -1.17 1.14
CA THR A 319 -5.57 -1.01 0.08
C THR A 319 -6.11 -1.52 -1.26
N GLN A 320 -6.68 -2.73 -1.28
CA GLN A 320 -7.24 -3.29 -2.50
C GLN A 320 -8.39 -2.45 -3.06
N ILE A 321 -9.31 -2.02 -2.19
CA ILE A 321 -10.45 -1.17 -2.58
C ILE A 321 -9.94 0.13 -3.20
N TYR A 322 -8.91 0.74 -2.61
CA TYR A 322 -8.28 1.94 -3.14
C TYR A 322 -7.62 1.71 -4.51
N TYR A 323 -6.87 0.61 -4.68
CA TYR A 323 -6.30 0.22 -5.96
C TYR A 323 -7.35 -0.03 -7.05
N ASN A 324 -8.47 -0.66 -6.71
CA ASN A 324 -9.58 -0.87 -7.64
C ASN A 324 -10.20 0.47 -8.08
N ARG A 325 -10.22 1.49 -7.21
CA ARG A 325 -10.63 2.85 -7.60
C ARG A 325 -9.61 3.55 -8.49
N LEU A 326 -8.31 3.36 -8.24
CA LEU A 326 -7.26 3.84 -9.14
C LEU A 326 -7.39 3.22 -10.53
N LEU A 327 -7.63 1.90 -10.62
CA LEU A 327 -7.88 1.21 -11.89
C LEU A 327 -9.12 1.75 -12.60
N LYS A 328 -10.23 1.92 -11.87
CA LYS A 328 -11.47 2.48 -12.46
C LYS A 328 -11.24 3.89 -12.99
N TYR A 329 -10.58 4.75 -12.22
CA TYR A 329 -10.24 6.10 -12.66
C TYR A 329 -9.35 6.07 -13.91
N LEU A 330 -8.33 5.22 -13.92
CA LEU A 330 -7.44 5.05 -15.07
C LEU A 330 -8.21 4.60 -16.31
N PHE A 331 -9.15 3.64 -16.18
CA PHE A 331 -10.00 3.21 -17.28
C PHE A 331 -10.89 4.33 -17.79
N ASP A 332 -11.56 5.06 -16.90
CA ASP A 332 -12.38 6.20 -17.29
C ASP A 332 -11.56 7.25 -18.04
N LYS A 333 -10.35 7.57 -17.56
CA LYS A 333 -9.42 8.51 -18.21
C LYS A 333 -9.00 8.01 -19.60
N THR A 334 -8.62 6.74 -19.69
CA THR A 334 -8.18 6.12 -20.95
C THR A 334 -9.30 6.09 -21.99
N MET A 335 -10.53 5.85 -21.58
CA MET A 335 -11.69 5.71 -22.47
C MET A 335 -12.33 7.04 -22.85
N LYS A 336 -12.53 7.95 -21.89
CA LYS A 336 -13.26 9.21 -22.10
C LYS A 336 -12.40 10.30 -22.71
N GLU A 337 -11.13 10.35 -22.35
CA GLU A 337 -10.19 11.36 -22.87
C GLU A 337 -9.42 10.85 -24.09
N SER A 338 -9.66 9.59 -24.52
CA SER A 338 -8.96 8.93 -25.64
C SER A 338 -7.44 9.07 -25.59
N ASN A 339 -6.86 9.02 -24.38
CA ASN A 339 -5.41 9.18 -24.18
C ASN A 339 -4.65 7.91 -24.60
N LYS A 340 -4.14 7.93 -25.84
CA LYS A 340 -3.45 6.79 -26.46
C LYS A 340 -2.16 6.38 -25.76
N GLU A 341 -1.41 7.35 -25.23
CA GLU A 341 -0.16 7.05 -24.52
C GLU A 341 -0.44 6.30 -23.23
N LEU A 342 -1.41 6.78 -22.45
CA LEU A 342 -1.87 6.15 -21.23
C LEU A 342 -2.38 4.72 -21.47
N ALA A 343 -3.19 4.54 -22.53
CA ALA A 343 -3.68 3.23 -22.96
C ALA A 343 -2.52 2.28 -23.30
N THR A 344 -1.52 2.80 -24.02
CA THR A 344 -0.34 2.04 -24.43
C THR A 344 0.52 1.64 -23.23
N ASP A 345 0.70 2.53 -22.26
CA ASP A 345 1.43 2.24 -21.03
C ASP A 345 0.74 1.17 -20.20
N PHE A 346 -0.59 1.26 -20.06
CA PHE A 346 -1.37 0.25 -19.36
C PHE A 346 -1.24 -1.13 -20.03
N ILE A 347 -1.42 -1.21 -21.35
CA ILE A 347 -1.30 -2.48 -22.09
C ILE A 347 0.12 -3.05 -22.02
N CYS A 348 1.15 -2.22 -22.13
CA CYS A 348 2.53 -2.68 -21.93
C CYS A 348 2.73 -3.24 -20.52
N GLY A 349 2.15 -2.61 -19.50
CA GLY A 349 2.13 -3.12 -18.13
C GLY A 349 1.43 -4.46 -18.01
N THR A 350 0.28 -4.65 -18.67
CA THR A 350 -0.42 -5.95 -18.71
C THR A 350 0.43 -7.02 -19.41
N MET A 351 1.14 -6.68 -20.48
CA MET A 351 2.10 -7.59 -21.12
C MET A 351 3.26 -7.95 -20.18
N GLU A 352 3.77 -7.00 -19.40
CA GLU A 352 4.83 -7.29 -18.42
C GLU A 352 4.39 -8.35 -17.40
N GLY A 353 3.15 -8.23 -16.88
CA GLY A 353 2.57 -9.19 -15.95
C GLY A 353 2.32 -10.56 -16.59
N ASP A 354 1.34 -10.63 -17.49
CA ASP A 354 0.80 -11.90 -18.02
C ASP A 354 1.11 -12.14 -19.50
N GLY A 355 1.81 -11.23 -20.16
CA GLY A 355 2.19 -11.39 -21.56
C GLY A 355 3.18 -12.55 -21.75
N CYS A 356 2.88 -13.40 -22.73
CA CYS A 356 3.77 -14.47 -23.17
C CYS A 356 4.07 -14.36 -24.67
N VAL A 357 5.28 -14.76 -25.05
CA VAL A 357 5.69 -14.82 -26.45
C VAL A 357 5.66 -16.30 -26.84
N ASN A 358 4.58 -16.76 -27.50
CA ASN A 358 4.36 -18.21 -27.70
C ASN A 358 4.77 -18.72 -29.08
N SER A 359 4.57 -17.94 -30.15
CA SER A 359 4.91 -18.35 -31.53
C SER A 359 6.40 -18.21 -31.85
N LYS A 360 7.03 -19.25 -32.39
CA LYS A 360 8.42 -19.24 -32.88
C LYS A 360 8.60 -18.52 -34.23
N THR A 361 7.56 -18.50 -35.06
CA THR A 361 7.63 -18.10 -36.47
C THR A 361 7.01 -16.73 -36.77
N HIS A 362 5.94 -16.37 -36.06
CA HIS A 362 5.16 -15.17 -36.36
C HIS A 362 5.28 -14.07 -35.29
N SER A 363 5.94 -14.37 -34.16
CA SER A 363 6.19 -13.49 -33.01
C SER A 363 4.97 -12.65 -32.60
N HIS A 364 4.13 -13.20 -31.73
CA HIS A 364 3.01 -12.46 -31.13
C HIS A 364 3.19 -12.42 -29.62
N ILE A 365 2.67 -11.35 -29.01
CA ILE A 365 2.46 -11.29 -27.57
C ILE A 365 1.02 -11.73 -27.31
N LEU A 366 0.87 -12.70 -26.42
CA LEU A 366 -0.40 -13.28 -25.99
C LEU A 366 -0.66 -12.92 -24.53
N ILE A 367 -1.85 -12.42 -24.23
CA ILE A 367 -2.35 -12.26 -22.86
C ILE A 367 -3.56 -13.18 -22.71
N SER A 368 -3.44 -14.22 -21.89
CA SER A 368 -4.56 -15.12 -21.57
C SER A 368 -5.31 -14.62 -20.34
N THR A 369 -6.61 -14.38 -20.45
CA THR A 369 -7.46 -14.01 -19.29
C THR A 369 -8.90 -14.53 -19.46
N ASN A 370 -9.81 -14.12 -18.59
CA ASN A 370 -11.23 -14.43 -18.65
C ASN A 370 -12.00 -13.52 -19.63
N ALA A 371 -13.20 -13.93 -20.00
CA ALA A 371 -14.06 -13.25 -20.98
C ALA A 371 -14.52 -11.83 -20.55
N GLU A 372 -14.46 -11.50 -19.26
CA GLU A 372 -14.83 -10.17 -18.76
C GLU A 372 -13.65 -9.20 -18.93
N GLU A 373 -12.47 -9.62 -18.48
CA GLU A 373 -11.24 -8.83 -18.55
C GLU A 373 -10.77 -8.62 -19.99
N ILE A 374 -10.95 -9.60 -20.87
CA ILE A 374 -10.58 -9.46 -22.27
C ILE A 374 -11.36 -8.34 -22.97
N LYS A 375 -12.63 -8.10 -22.59
CA LYS A 375 -13.44 -7.01 -23.14
C LYS A 375 -12.88 -5.65 -22.72
N ILE A 376 -12.41 -5.54 -21.48
CA ILE A 376 -11.74 -4.33 -20.98
C ILE A 376 -10.43 -4.11 -21.74
N LEU A 377 -9.57 -5.14 -21.80
CA LEU A 377 -8.28 -5.06 -22.49
C LEU A 377 -8.44 -4.74 -23.98
N LYS A 378 -9.42 -5.31 -24.66
CA LYS A 378 -9.71 -5.01 -26.06
C LYS A 378 -10.05 -3.54 -26.26
N LYS A 379 -10.96 -3.00 -25.45
CA LYS A 379 -11.30 -1.56 -25.49
C LYS A 379 -10.08 -0.67 -25.23
N ILE A 380 -9.21 -1.07 -24.30
CA ILE A 380 -8.00 -0.29 -24.01
C ILE A 380 -7.04 -0.35 -25.20
N CYS A 381 -6.86 -1.53 -25.81
CA CYS A 381 -6.08 -1.67 -27.04
C CYS A 381 -6.63 -0.80 -28.17
N ASP A 382 -7.95 -0.79 -28.38
CA ASP A 382 -8.59 0.00 -29.45
C ASP A 382 -8.38 1.52 -29.25
N ASN A 383 -8.25 1.96 -28.00
CA ASN A 383 -7.89 3.33 -27.62
C ASN A 383 -6.37 3.56 -27.49
N SER A 384 -5.53 2.57 -27.79
CA SER A 384 -4.07 2.67 -27.76
C SER A 384 -3.48 2.83 -29.17
N TYR A 385 -2.15 2.87 -29.26
CA TYR A 385 -1.47 2.76 -30.56
C TYR A 385 -1.44 1.33 -31.11
N LEU A 386 -1.95 0.34 -30.36
CA LEU A 386 -1.85 -1.07 -30.67
C LEU A 386 -3.19 -1.67 -31.06
N LYS A 387 -3.27 -2.17 -32.30
CA LYS A 387 -4.34 -3.08 -32.70
C LYS A 387 -4.12 -4.48 -32.13
N SER A 388 -5.20 -5.09 -31.66
CA SER A 388 -5.21 -6.46 -31.14
C SER A 388 -6.31 -7.31 -31.78
N GLY A 389 -6.01 -8.59 -31.95
CA GLY A 389 -7.00 -9.64 -32.24
C GLY A 389 -7.42 -10.36 -30.96
N ILE A 390 -8.59 -10.98 -30.97
CA ILE A 390 -9.06 -11.88 -29.90
C ILE A 390 -9.11 -13.29 -30.46
N ARG A 391 -8.60 -14.26 -29.71
CA ARG A 391 -8.74 -15.69 -30.01
C ARG A 391 -9.36 -16.41 -28.81
N ALA A 392 -10.49 -17.06 -29.02
CA ALA A 392 -11.06 -17.97 -28.02
C ALA A 392 -10.27 -19.28 -27.99
N TRP A 393 -10.10 -19.88 -26.81
CA TRP A 393 -9.47 -21.20 -26.68
C TRP A 393 -10.50 -22.30 -26.96
N GLU A 394 -10.19 -23.19 -27.89
CA GLU A 394 -10.99 -24.40 -28.12
C GLU A 394 -10.96 -25.28 -26.85
N GLY A 395 -12.14 -25.70 -26.39
CA GLY A 395 -12.28 -26.55 -25.20
C GLY A 395 -12.28 -25.84 -23.84
N SER A 396 -12.20 -24.50 -23.78
CA SER A 396 -12.34 -23.75 -22.53
C SER A 396 -13.39 -22.64 -22.64
N LYS A 397 -14.52 -22.77 -21.92
CA LYS A 397 -15.61 -21.77 -21.96
C LYS A 397 -15.20 -20.39 -21.42
N ASN A 398 -14.16 -20.32 -20.59
CA ASN A 398 -13.83 -19.11 -19.82
C ASN A 398 -12.42 -18.55 -20.08
N ARG A 399 -11.61 -19.16 -20.96
CA ARG A 399 -10.25 -18.68 -21.28
C ARG A 399 -10.23 -18.05 -22.67
N VAL A 400 -9.77 -16.80 -22.74
CA VAL A 400 -9.69 -16.02 -23.97
C VAL A 400 -8.31 -15.37 -24.06
N ASP A 401 -7.73 -15.35 -25.27
CA ASP A 401 -6.43 -14.76 -25.54
C ASP A 401 -6.57 -13.44 -26.30
N LEU A 402 -5.85 -12.41 -25.83
CA LEU A 402 -5.58 -11.19 -26.60
C LEU A 402 -4.28 -11.39 -27.38
N LEU A 403 -4.31 -11.19 -28.69
CA LEU A 403 -3.16 -11.35 -29.57
C LEU A 403 -2.71 -9.98 -30.10
N ILE A 404 -1.45 -9.64 -29.86
CA ILE A 404 -0.80 -8.47 -30.47
C ILE A 404 0.30 -8.98 -31.40
N GLY A 405 0.08 -8.80 -32.71
CA GLY A 405 0.91 -9.37 -33.76
C GLY A 405 2.22 -8.60 -34.00
N SER A 406 3.23 -9.28 -34.54
CA SER A 406 4.54 -8.71 -34.85
C SER A 406 4.49 -7.47 -35.71
N LEU A 407 3.62 -7.41 -36.72
CA LEU A 407 3.49 -6.25 -37.59
C LEU A 407 3.06 -5.00 -36.80
N GLU A 408 2.13 -5.16 -35.86
CA GLU A 408 1.67 -4.06 -35.00
C GLU A 408 2.76 -3.60 -34.04
N ILE A 409 3.54 -4.55 -33.49
CA ILE A 409 4.70 -4.25 -32.64
C ILE A 409 5.75 -3.47 -33.44
N ILE A 410 6.09 -3.93 -34.65
CA ILE A 410 7.10 -3.31 -35.52
C ILE A 410 6.66 -1.89 -35.92
N LYS A 411 5.41 -1.72 -36.33
CA LYS A 411 4.84 -0.42 -36.70
C LYS A 411 4.95 0.61 -35.58
N ASN A 412 4.76 0.17 -34.32
CA ASN A 412 4.76 1.05 -33.16
C ASN A 412 6.07 0.98 -32.36
N ILE A 413 7.14 0.40 -32.91
CA ILE A 413 8.35 0.06 -32.15
C ILE A 413 9.00 1.28 -31.49
N SER A 414 8.92 2.46 -32.13
CA SER A 414 9.44 3.73 -31.57
C SER A 414 8.87 4.07 -30.19
N ILE A 415 7.62 3.69 -29.92
CA ILE A 415 6.92 3.97 -28.65
C ILE A 415 7.09 2.80 -27.67
N LEU A 416 7.24 1.59 -28.20
CA LEU A 416 7.21 0.35 -27.43
C LEU A 416 8.57 -0.15 -26.95
N LYS A 417 9.66 0.15 -27.67
CA LYS A 417 10.97 -0.50 -27.48
C LYS A 417 11.50 -0.47 -26.04
N ASP A 418 11.21 0.60 -25.30
CA ASP A 418 11.67 0.81 -23.92
C ASP A 418 10.67 0.33 -22.86
N LYS A 419 9.48 -0.11 -23.30
CA LYS A 419 8.36 -0.53 -22.44
C LYS A 419 8.11 -2.03 -22.51
N LEU A 420 8.38 -2.68 -23.63
CA LEU A 420 8.11 -4.12 -23.80
C LEU A 420 9.04 -4.98 -22.93
N PHE A 421 8.45 -5.71 -21.99
CA PHE A 421 9.15 -6.63 -21.08
C PHE A 421 10.35 -5.97 -20.40
N LYS A 422 10.17 -4.71 -20.00
CA LYS A 422 11.21 -3.85 -19.43
C LYS A 422 11.89 -4.49 -18.22
N TYR A 423 11.12 -5.17 -17.36
CA TYR A 423 11.60 -5.79 -16.13
C TYR A 423 11.66 -7.33 -16.22
N TYR A 424 11.47 -7.88 -17.42
CA TYR A 424 11.50 -9.31 -17.69
C TYR A 424 12.49 -9.65 -18.84
N PRO A 425 13.81 -9.62 -18.58
CA PRO A 425 14.84 -9.75 -19.62
C PRO A 425 14.71 -11.00 -20.47
N LYS A 426 14.33 -12.14 -19.86
CA LYS A 426 14.13 -13.41 -20.58
C LYS A 426 13.00 -13.32 -21.62
N ARG A 427 11.85 -12.72 -21.27
CA ARG A 427 10.72 -12.55 -22.21
C ARG A 427 11.10 -11.54 -23.30
N ARG A 428 11.80 -10.46 -22.92
CA ARG A 428 12.32 -9.46 -23.86
C ARG A 428 13.28 -10.06 -24.88
N LYS A 429 14.26 -10.87 -24.44
CA LYS A 429 15.20 -11.58 -25.32
C LYS A 429 14.47 -12.50 -26.30
N ILE A 430 13.54 -13.33 -25.81
CA ILE A 430 12.73 -14.21 -26.66
C ILE A 430 11.92 -13.41 -27.68
N LEU A 431 11.35 -12.26 -27.27
CA LEU A 431 10.63 -11.38 -28.18
C LEU A 431 11.56 -10.85 -29.29
N LYS A 432 12.75 -10.36 -28.94
CA LYS A 432 13.75 -9.85 -29.90
C LYS A 432 14.15 -10.92 -30.92
N GLU A 433 14.56 -12.09 -30.45
CA GLU A 433 14.95 -13.22 -31.29
C GLU A 433 13.85 -13.59 -32.30
N ARG A 434 12.60 -13.64 -31.83
CA ARG A 434 11.46 -14.01 -32.68
C ARG A 434 11.06 -12.89 -33.62
N LEU A 435 11.07 -11.63 -33.17
CA LEU A 435 10.79 -10.48 -34.03
C LEU A 435 11.84 -10.36 -35.14
N ALA A 436 13.12 -10.57 -34.86
CA ALA A 436 14.21 -10.53 -35.84
C ALA A 436 14.01 -11.54 -36.99
N ASN A 437 13.33 -12.65 -36.71
CA ASN A 437 13.07 -13.72 -37.67
C ASN A 437 11.77 -13.53 -38.48
N THR A 438 10.94 -12.54 -38.15
CA THR A 438 9.72 -12.27 -38.93
C THR A 438 10.05 -11.72 -40.32
N GLY A 439 9.22 -12.06 -41.31
CA GLY A 439 9.40 -11.58 -42.69
C GLY A 439 9.44 -10.05 -42.80
N CYS A 440 8.63 -9.36 -41.97
CA CYS A 440 8.62 -7.89 -41.90
C CYS A 440 9.96 -7.32 -41.43
N SER A 441 10.49 -7.80 -40.29
CA SER A 441 11.79 -7.34 -39.78
C SER A 441 12.92 -7.63 -40.76
N ARG A 442 12.95 -8.83 -41.35
CA ARG A 442 14.00 -9.20 -42.32
C ARG A 442 13.98 -8.31 -43.55
N PHE A 443 12.79 -7.97 -44.06
CA PHE A 443 12.61 -7.06 -45.18
C PHE A 443 13.05 -5.64 -44.84
N LEU A 444 12.53 -5.05 -43.76
CA LEU A 444 12.85 -3.67 -43.35
C LEU A 444 14.35 -3.48 -43.05
N LEU A 445 15.00 -4.50 -42.48
CA LEU A 445 16.43 -4.48 -42.19
C LEU A 445 17.31 -4.80 -43.41
N GLY A 446 16.72 -5.09 -44.58
CA GLY A 446 17.45 -5.42 -45.81
C GLY A 446 18.09 -6.82 -45.81
N LYS A 447 17.71 -7.69 -44.88
CA LYS A 447 18.19 -9.09 -44.81
C LYS A 447 17.54 -9.98 -45.87
N THR A 448 16.40 -9.57 -46.42
CA THR A 448 15.69 -10.26 -47.50
C THR A 448 15.19 -9.23 -48.51
N LYS A 449 15.51 -9.43 -49.79
CA LYS A 449 15.10 -8.51 -50.89
C LYS A 449 13.63 -8.65 -51.29
N LYS A 450 13.02 -9.82 -51.09
CA LYS A 450 11.61 -10.10 -51.45
C LYS A 450 10.78 -10.37 -50.20
N THR A 451 9.53 -9.92 -50.21
CA THR A 451 8.49 -10.25 -49.23
C THR A 451 7.13 -10.35 -49.92
N SER A 452 6.08 -10.80 -49.22
CA SER A 452 4.75 -10.96 -49.84
C SER A 452 4.11 -9.61 -50.21
N ASN A 453 3.34 -9.58 -51.31
CA ASN A 453 2.59 -8.38 -51.73
C ASN A 453 1.64 -7.88 -50.64
N TRP A 454 1.06 -8.80 -49.86
CA TRP A 454 0.25 -8.45 -48.69
C TRP A 454 1.03 -7.60 -47.67
N LEU A 455 2.28 -7.98 -47.36
CA LEU A 455 3.09 -7.24 -46.39
C LEU A 455 3.48 -5.87 -46.94
N ILE A 456 3.85 -5.78 -48.22
CA ILE A 456 4.15 -4.50 -48.88
C ILE A 456 2.92 -3.58 -48.80
N GLY A 457 1.74 -4.09 -49.13
CA GLY A 457 0.48 -3.33 -49.03
C GLY A 457 0.20 -2.84 -47.61
N GLN A 458 0.43 -3.66 -46.59
CA GLN A 458 0.29 -3.23 -45.19
C GLN A 458 1.31 -2.15 -44.80
N LEU A 459 2.57 -2.28 -45.21
CA LEU A 459 3.60 -1.29 -44.92
C LEU A 459 3.33 0.05 -45.63
N ASN A 460 2.79 0.03 -46.84
CA ASN A 460 2.29 1.22 -47.55
C ASN A 460 1.13 1.86 -46.78
N ASN A 461 0.14 1.07 -46.35
CA ASN A 461 -1.01 1.56 -45.57
C ASN A 461 -0.60 2.19 -44.23
N TYR A 462 0.52 1.76 -43.66
CA TYR A 462 1.09 2.34 -42.45
C TYR A 462 2.05 3.50 -42.71
N GLY A 463 2.25 3.90 -43.97
CA GLY A 463 3.17 4.98 -44.37
C GLY A 463 4.63 4.66 -44.10
N ILE A 464 4.99 3.38 -43.88
CA ILE A 464 6.37 2.93 -43.71
C ILE A 464 7.08 2.89 -45.07
N LEU A 465 6.35 2.49 -46.10
CA LEU A 465 6.78 2.50 -47.49
C LEU A 465 5.96 3.52 -48.28
N ASP A 466 6.54 4.06 -49.35
CA ASP A 466 5.84 4.87 -50.34
C ASP A 466 5.15 4.00 -51.42
N GLY A 467 4.37 4.61 -52.32
CA GLY A 467 3.69 3.90 -53.40
C GLY A 467 4.62 3.18 -54.38
N LYS A 468 5.93 3.46 -54.34
CA LYS A 468 6.98 2.79 -55.13
C LYS A 468 7.71 1.70 -54.35
N GLY A 469 7.33 1.45 -53.10
CA GLY A 469 7.93 0.45 -52.22
C GLY A 469 9.23 0.89 -51.53
N ASN A 470 9.60 2.17 -51.56
CA ASN A 470 10.77 2.70 -50.87
C ASN A 470 10.42 3.13 -49.44
N LEU A 471 11.40 3.10 -48.52
CA LEU A 471 11.19 3.58 -47.16
C LEU A 471 10.92 5.08 -47.12
N THR A 472 9.84 5.48 -46.44
CA THR A 472 9.57 6.88 -46.14
C THR A 472 10.50 7.39 -45.02
N LYS A 473 10.43 8.69 -44.69
CA LYS A 473 11.08 9.22 -43.47
C LYS A 473 10.62 8.48 -42.21
N PHE A 474 9.32 8.19 -42.10
CA PHE A 474 8.76 7.42 -40.99
C PHE A 474 9.28 5.97 -41.01
N GLY A 475 9.31 5.32 -42.18
CA GLY A 475 9.85 3.97 -42.31
C GLY A 475 11.33 3.87 -41.97
N THR A 476 12.12 4.90 -42.32
CA THR A 476 13.53 5.00 -41.94
C THR A 476 13.72 5.09 -40.43
N LYS A 477 12.86 5.86 -39.74
CA LYS A 477 12.83 5.91 -38.27
C LYS A 477 12.47 4.55 -37.67
N ILE A 478 11.41 3.90 -38.16
CA ILE A 478 11.00 2.55 -37.72
C ILE A 478 12.13 1.54 -37.92
N LYS A 479 12.80 1.56 -39.07
CA LYS A 479 13.97 0.71 -39.34
C LYS A 479 15.09 0.94 -38.32
N LYS A 480 15.41 2.19 -38.02
CA LYS A 480 16.45 2.55 -37.02
C LYS A 480 16.08 2.06 -35.63
N ASP A 481 14.86 2.33 -35.17
CA ASP A 481 14.37 1.92 -33.85
C ASP A 481 14.27 0.40 -33.73
N LEU A 482 13.80 -0.29 -34.77
CA LEU A 482 13.79 -1.74 -34.83
C LEU A 482 15.21 -2.32 -34.75
N LYS A 483 16.17 -1.74 -35.50
CA LYS A 483 17.57 -2.17 -35.44
C LYS A 483 18.13 -2.03 -34.02
N SER A 484 17.95 -0.87 -33.39
CA SER A 484 18.38 -0.63 -32.00
C SER A 484 17.75 -1.64 -31.04
N PHE A 485 16.43 -1.82 -31.08
CA PHE A 485 15.74 -2.75 -30.20
C PHE A 485 16.23 -4.20 -30.32
N LEU A 486 16.62 -4.63 -31.52
CA LEU A 486 17.11 -5.98 -31.78
C LEU A 486 18.61 -6.18 -31.52
N SER A 487 19.38 -5.08 -31.37
CA SER A 487 20.83 -5.12 -31.15
C SER A 487 21.22 -5.04 -29.67
N ASP A 488 20.38 -4.41 -28.85
CA ASP A 488 20.43 -4.51 -27.38
C ASP A 488 20.05 -5.92 -26.91
#